data_AF-A0A4Q3U422-F1
#
_entry.id   AF-A0A4Q3U422-F1
#
_cell.length_a   1.000
_cell.length_b   1.000
_cell.length_c   1.000
_cell.angle_alpha   90.00
_cell.angle_beta   90.00
_cell.angle_gamma   90.00
#
_symmetry.space_group_name_H-M   'P 1'
#
loop_
_entity.id
_entity.type
_entity.pdbx_description
1 polymer ?
#
loop_
_entity_poly.entity_id
_entity_poly.type
_entity_poly.pdbx_seq_one_letter_code
_entity_poly.pdbx_strand_id
1 'polypeptide(L)' 'MPEPAVETRELRKTYVQPKREPGVLNSLKSLFKGDKTEVQAVKGISLRLERGERVGFLGP' A
#
# COMPACT_ATOMS: atom_id res chain seq x y z
N MET A 1 15.88 12.02 -25.92
CA MET A 1 15.56 10.71 -25.33
C MET A 1 14.06 10.50 -25.49
N PRO A 2 13.58 9.29 -25.85
CA PRO A 2 12.14 9.04 -25.97
C PRO A 2 11.42 9.28 -24.63
N GLU A 3 10.14 9.63 -24.71
CA GLU A 3 9.26 9.75 -23.53
C GLU A 3 8.97 8.35 -22.98
N PRO A 4 9.15 8.13 -21.66
CA PRO A 4 8.92 6.82 -21.06
C PRO A 4 7.44 6.43 -21.17
N ALA A 5 7.18 5.14 -21.35
CA ALA A 5 5.82 4.59 -21.38
C ALA A 5 5.19 4.52 -19.98
N VAL A 6 6.02 4.30 -18.96
CA VAL A 6 5.64 4.34 -17.54
C VAL A 6 6.74 5.05 -16.77
N GLU A 7 6.36 6.00 -15.93
CA GLU A 7 7.28 6.63 -14.98
C GLU A 7 6.59 6.77 -13.63
N THR A 8 7.26 6.34 -12.57
CA THR A 8 6.84 6.55 -11.18
C THR A 8 7.96 7.19 -10.37
N ARG A 9 7.60 8.04 -9.42
CA ARG A 9 8.54 8.70 -8.52
C ARG A 9 8.02 8.56 -7.10
N GLU A 10 8.78 7.84 -6.27
CA GLU A 10 8.43 7.52 -4.88
C GLU A 10 6.96 7.08 -4.69
N LEU A 11 6.46 6.22 -5.58
CA LEU A 11 5.08 5.77 -5.52
C LEU A 11 4.84 4.99 -4.22
N ARG A 12 3.91 5.48 -3.40
CA ARG A 12 3.54 4.87 -2.11
C ARG A 12 2.05 4.58 -2.09
N LYS A 13 1.68 3.48 -1.42
CA LYS A 13 0.29 3.17 -1.13
C LYS A 13 0.19 2.57 0.26
N THR A 14 -0.55 3.26 1.13
CA THR A 14 -0.91 2.77 2.46
C THR A 14 -2.42 2.57 2.50
N TYR A 15 -2.86 1.40 2.95
CA TYR A 15 -4.24 1.13 3.31
C TYR A 15 -4.41 1.29 4.81
N VAL A 16 -5.55 1.84 5.22
CA VAL A 16 -5.90 2.01 6.62
C VAL A 16 -7.13 1.14 6.89
N GLN A 17 -6.99 0.18 7.79
CA GLN A 17 -8.07 -0.73 8.15
C GLN A 17 -8.37 -0.65 9.65
N PRO A 18 -9.64 -0.78 10.06
CA PRO A 18 -9.98 -0.83 11.48
C PRO A 18 -9.36 -2.07 12.12
N LYS A 19 -8.75 -1.91 13.30
CA LYS A 19 -8.20 -3.01 14.07
C LYS A 19 -9.37 -3.77 14.72
N ARG A 20 -9.62 -5.01 14.28
CA ARG A 20 -10.61 -5.89 14.91
C ARG A 20 -9.94 -6.66 16.05
N GLU A 21 -10.18 -6.24 17.28
CA GLU A 21 -9.77 -7.02 18.45
C GLU A 21 -10.84 -8.06 18.80
N PRO A 22 -10.50 -9.35 18.91
CA PRO A 22 -11.45 -10.36 19.34
C PRO A 22 -11.88 -10.11 20.80
N GLY A 23 -13.16 -10.36 21.09
CA GLY A 23 -13.75 -10.28 22.43
C GLY A 23 -14.80 -9.17 22.57
N VAL A 24 -15.91 -9.50 23.26
CA VAL A 24 -17.05 -8.59 23.51
C VAL A 24 -16.63 -7.37 24.33
N LEU A 25 -15.71 -7.54 25.29
CA LEU A 25 -15.15 -6.46 26.12
C LEU A 25 -14.24 -5.50 25.33
N ASN A 26 -13.52 -6.00 24.32
CA ASN A 26 -12.65 -5.18 23.48
C ASN A 26 -13.44 -4.41 22.41
N SER A 27 -14.59 -4.94 21.98
CA SER A 27 -15.50 -4.26 21.07
C SER A 27 -16.08 -2.96 21.67
N LEU A 28 -16.38 -2.95 22.98
CA LEU A 28 -16.80 -1.73 23.68
C LEU A 28 -15.65 -0.71 23.82
N LYS A 29 -14.41 -1.16 24.07
CA LYS A 29 -13.23 -0.27 24.08
C LYS A 29 -12.90 0.31 22.70
N SER A 30 -13.06 -0.49 21.65
CA SER A 30 -12.83 -0.08 20.25
C SER A 30 -13.76 1.05 19.79
N LEU A 31 -14.98 1.15 20.33
CA LEU A 31 -15.89 2.27 20.08
C LEU A 31 -15.38 3.61 20.65
N PHE A 32 -14.56 3.57 21.72
CA PHE A 32 -13.96 4.77 22.34
C PHE A 32 -12.52 5.04 21.88
N LYS A 33 -11.84 4.02 21.36
CA LYS A 33 -10.45 4.06 20.92
C LYS A 33 -10.41 3.55 19.48
N GLY A 34 -10.59 4.46 18.53
CA GLY A 34 -10.62 4.17 17.10
C GLY A 34 -9.27 3.68 16.57
N ASP A 35 -8.84 2.51 17.01
CA ASP A 35 -7.57 1.90 16.65
C ASP A 35 -7.59 1.50 15.17
N LYS A 36 -6.72 2.12 14.39
CA LYS A 36 -6.52 1.86 12.96
C LYS A 36 -5.17 1.19 12.75
N THR A 37 -5.13 0.21 11.86
CA THR A 37 -3.90 -0.44 11.42
C THR A 37 -3.56 0.07 10.02
N GLU A 38 -2.31 0.49 9.84
CA GLU A 38 -1.77 0.87 8.53
C GLU A 38 -1.05 -0.31 7.88
N VAL A 39 -1.36 -0.57 6.61
CA VAL A 39 -0.72 -1.59 5.79
C VAL A 39 -0.08 -0.92 4.59
N GLN A 40 1.25 -0.94 4.53
CA GLN A 40 2.01 -0.38 3.40
C GLN A 40 2.03 -1.38 2.23
N ALA A 41 1.14 -1.18 1.26
CA ALA A 41 1.07 -1.99 0.04
C ALA A 41 2.17 -1.66 -0.95
N VAL A 42 2.59 -0.39 -1.02
CA VAL A 42 3.74 0.05 -1.84
C VAL A 42 4.60 0.99 -1.01
N LYS A 43 5.90 0.70 -0.91
CA LYS A 43 6.85 1.36 0.01
C LYS A 43 7.78 2.38 -0.67
N GLY A 44 7.31 3.08 -1.70
CA GLY A 44 8.10 4.11 -2.40
C GLY A 44 8.90 3.55 -3.56
N ILE A 45 8.20 3.10 -4.62
CA ILE A 45 8.85 2.58 -5.83
C ILE A 45 9.04 3.71 -6.85
N SER A 46 10.24 3.80 -7.41
CA SER A 46 10.55 4.66 -8.56
C SER A 46 10.95 3.76 -9.72
N LEU A 47 10.16 3.80 -10.79
CA LEU A 47 10.31 2.95 -11.97
C LEU A 47 10.24 3.83 -13.21
N ARG A 48 11.01 3.46 -14.23
CA ARG A 48 10.94 4.06 -15.55
C ARG A 48 11.00 2.92 -16.57
N LEU A 49 9.98 2.82 -17.41
CA LEU A 49 9.87 1.80 -18.45
C LEU A 49 9.76 2.47 -19.81
N GLU A 50 10.63 2.07 -20.72
CA GLU A 50 10.64 2.56 -22.09
C GLU A 50 9.65 1.77 -22.97
N ARG A 51 9.27 2.34 -24.12
CA ARG A 51 8.36 1.65 -25.04
C ARG A 51 8.98 0.34 -25.54
N GLY A 52 8.24 -0.76 -25.41
CA GLY A 52 8.68 -2.10 -25.81
C GLY A 52 9.42 -2.89 -24.71
N GLU A 53 9.72 -2.26 -23.58
CA GLU A 53 10.29 -2.92 -22.41
C GLU A 53 9.25 -3.84 -21.75
N ARG A 54 9.68 -5.02 -21.31
CA ARG A 54 8.83 -5.99 -20.59
C ARG A 54 9.24 -6.01 -19.13
N VAL A 55 8.28 -5.76 -18.24
CA VAL A 55 8.49 -5.84 -16.79
C VAL A 55 7.63 -6.97 -16.20
N GLY A 56 8.21 -7.76 -15.30
CA GLY A 56 7.49 -8.75 -14.51
C GLY A 56 7.49 -8.34 -13.04
N PHE A 57 6.32 -8.30 -12.42
CA PHE A 57 6.21 -8.18 -10.97
C PHE A 57 6.20 -9.59 -10.36
N LEU A 58 7.19 -9.89 -9.53
CA LEU A 58 7.30 -11.15 -8.80
C LEU A 58 7.09 -10.88 -7.31
N GLY A 59 6.20 -11.65 -6.70
CA GLY A 59 5.93 -11.62 -5.27
C GLY A 59 5.92 -13.03 -4.68
N PRO A 60 5.96 -13.15 -3.34
CA PRO A 60 5.65 -14.41 -2.65
C PRO A 60 4.22 -14.87 -2.89
#